data_AF-A0A5C6N985-F1
#
_entry.id   AF-A0A5C6N985-F1
#
_cell.length_a   1.000
_cell.length_b   1.000
_cell.length_c   1.000
_cell.angle_alpha   90.00
_cell.angle_beta   90.00
_cell.angle_gamma   90.00
#
_symmetry.space_group_name_H-M   'P 1'
#
loop_
_entity.id
_entity.type
_entity.pdbx_description
1 polymer ?
#
loop_
_entity_poly.entity_id
_entity_poly.type
_entity_poly.pdbx_seq_one_letter_code
_entity_poly.pdbx_strand_id
1 'polypeptide(L)'
;MYPEMAPKISLDAFFNNRISAETKHLILSKLEEQVEANMGTAMMYTLFEWAKENQEELMENHKPVVTVANISSSNEMLTTRLAAKKDKKEHLTKAQKRRLISKKDNRGELPRGWNWVDVIKLSKSGGRDDEA
;
A
#
# COMPACT_ATOMS: atom_id res chain seq x y z
N MET A 1 3.34 16.21 -31.08
CA MET A 1 2.83 14.84 -30.77
C MET A 1 4.03 14.03 -30.35
N TYR A 2 3.87 13.10 -29.40
CA TYR A 2 4.97 12.24 -28.96
C TYR A 2 5.66 11.55 -30.16
N PRO A 3 7.00 11.46 -30.22
CA PRO A 3 7.97 11.81 -29.17
C PRO A 3 8.48 13.26 -29.16
N GLU A 4 8.01 14.11 -30.08
CA GLU A 4 8.37 15.54 -30.14
C GLU A 4 7.78 16.38 -28.99
N MET A 5 6.93 15.77 -28.17
CA MET A 5 6.33 16.38 -26.98
C MET A 5 6.47 15.44 -25.80
N ALA A 6 6.72 16.03 -24.63
CA ALA A 6 6.80 15.33 -23.36
C ALA A 6 5.53 14.50 -23.08
N PRO A 7 5.68 13.26 -22.58
CA PRO A 7 4.54 12.47 -22.11
C PRO A 7 3.95 13.07 -20.82
N LYS A 8 2.66 12.81 -20.56
CA LYS A 8 2.03 13.20 -19.30
C LYS A 8 2.36 12.16 -18.22
N ILE A 9 3.16 12.55 -17.24
CA ILE A 9 3.57 11.70 -16.11
C ILE A 9 2.77 12.12 -14.86
N SER A 10 2.25 11.16 -14.10
CA SER A 10 1.53 11.43 -12.84
C SER A 10 1.76 10.32 -11.81
N LEU A 11 1.80 10.69 -10.53
CA LEU A 11 2.02 9.78 -9.39
C LEU A 11 0.79 9.69 -8.48
N ASP A 12 -0.40 9.88 -9.06
CA ASP A 12 -1.69 9.92 -8.34
C ASP A 12 -2.39 8.56 -8.24
N ALA A 13 -1.71 7.50 -8.69
CA ALA A 13 -2.21 6.14 -8.56
C ALA A 13 -2.37 5.74 -7.09
N PHE A 14 -3.38 4.90 -6.80
CA PHE A 14 -3.73 4.46 -5.44
C PHE A 14 -2.53 3.91 -4.62
N PHE A 15 -1.64 3.15 -5.26
CA PHE A 15 -0.46 2.59 -4.60
C PHE A 15 0.58 3.65 -4.20
N ASN A 16 0.54 4.83 -4.81
CA ASN A 16 1.45 5.95 -4.51
C ASN A 16 0.94 6.82 -3.36
N ASN A 17 -0.21 6.51 -2.75
CA ASN A 17 -0.77 7.29 -1.63
C ASN A 17 0.10 7.26 -0.36
N ARG A 18 1.01 6.30 -0.26
CA ARG A 18 1.98 6.19 0.84
C ARG A 18 3.24 7.03 0.60
N ILE A 19 3.45 7.49 -0.64
CA ILE A 19 4.59 8.34 -1.03
C ILE A 19 4.27 9.78 -0.61
N SER A 20 5.18 10.42 0.11
CA SER A 20 5.02 11.83 0.51
C SER A 20 4.97 12.73 -0.70
N ALA A 21 4.22 13.84 -0.61
CA ALA A 21 4.11 14.79 -1.70
C ALA A 21 5.48 15.33 -2.14
N GLU A 22 6.37 15.62 -1.17
CA GLU A 22 7.75 16.04 -1.41
C GLU A 22 8.52 15.03 -2.27
N THR A 23 8.46 13.74 -1.91
CA THR A 23 9.12 12.68 -2.68
C THR A 23 8.48 12.51 -4.07
N LYS A 24 7.15 12.66 -4.20
CA LYS A 24 6.50 12.66 -5.53
C LYS A 24 7.01 13.80 -6.41
N HIS A 25 7.14 15.00 -5.86
CA HIS A 25 7.68 16.15 -6.60
C HIS A 25 9.13 15.92 -7.01
N LEU A 26 9.96 15.36 -6.13
CA LEU A 26 11.34 14.99 -6.46
C LEU A 26 11.41 14.01 -7.64
N ILE A 27 10.59 12.95 -7.60
CA ILE A 27 10.53 11.95 -8.67
C ILE A 27 10.10 12.59 -10.00
N LEU A 28 9.08 13.45 -9.98
CA LEU A 28 8.62 14.14 -11.18
C LEU A 28 9.69 15.06 -11.75
N SER A 29 10.36 15.86 -10.90
CA SER A 29 11.45 16.75 -11.33
C SER A 29 12.59 15.98 -12.01
N LYS A 30 12.99 14.85 -11.43
CA LYS A 30 14.05 14.01 -12.01
C LYS A 30 13.63 13.32 -13.31
N LEU A 31 12.36 12.90 -13.40
CA LEU A 31 11.83 12.34 -14.65
C LEU A 31 11.71 13.39 -15.75
N GLU A 32 11.38 14.64 -15.43
CA GLU A 32 11.37 15.75 -16.39
C GLU A 32 12.77 16.00 -16.98
N GLU A 33 13.83 15.92 -16.17
CA GLU A 33 15.22 15.98 -16.68
C GLU A 33 15.49 14.86 -17.70
N GLN A 34 15.02 13.65 -17.43
CA GLN A 34 15.18 12.52 -18.36
C GLN A 34 14.32 12.67 -19.61
N VAL A 35 13.13 13.27 -19.50
CA VAL A 35 12.27 13.57 -20.65
C VAL A 35 12.98 14.54 -21.58
N GLU A 36 13.51 15.65 -21.06
CA GLU A 36 14.23 16.65 -21.85
C GLU A 36 15.44 16.05 -22.57
N ALA A 37 16.22 15.21 -21.87
CA ALA A 37 17.38 14.54 -22.45
C ALA A 37 17.04 13.56 -23.59
N ASN A 38 15.83 13.02 -23.63
CA ASN A 38 15.39 12.01 -24.60
C ASN A 38 14.35 12.55 -25.60
N MET A 39 14.09 13.87 -25.62
CA MET A 39 13.15 14.51 -26.55
C MET A 39 13.43 14.13 -28.01
N GLY A 40 12.36 13.94 -28.77
CA GLY A 40 12.45 13.50 -30.18
C GLY A 40 12.71 12.00 -30.36
N THR A 41 12.86 11.23 -29.27
CA THR A 41 13.03 9.76 -29.33
C THR A 41 11.97 9.01 -28.51
N ALA A 42 11.78 7.73 -28.80
CA ALA A 42 10.85 6.89 -28.05
C ALA A 42 11.38 6.58 -26.63
N MET A 43 11.06 7.44 -25.67
CA MET A 43 11.58 7.42 -24.30
C MET A 43 10.77 6.61 -23.27
N MET A 44 9.52 6.18 -23.54
CA MET A 44 8.67 5.52 -22.54
C MET A 44 9.35 4.34 -21.81
N TYR A 45 10.03 3.47 -22.57
CA TYR A 45 10.78 2.35 -21.98
C TYR A 45 11.97 2.85 -21.13
N THR A 46 12.75 3.77 -21.67
CA THR A 46 13.91 4.37 -21.00
C THR A 46 13.54 5.05 -19.68
N LEU A 47 12.43 5.79 -19.64
CA LEU A 47 11.94 6.46 -18.43
C LEU A 47 11.59 5.44 -17.33
N PHE A 48 10.92 4.34 -17.69
CA PHE A 48 10.59 3.29 -16.72
C PHE A 48 11.82 2.54 -16.22
N GLU A 49 12.76 2.21 -17.11
CA GLU A 49 13.99 1.51 -16.72
C GLU A 49 14.83 2.42 -15.82
N TRP A 50 14.99 3.70 -16.19
CA TRP A 50 15.71 4.67 -15.37
C TRP A 50 15.08 4.84 -13.98
N ALA A 51 13.75 4.99 -13.88
CA ALA A 51 13.08 5.12 -12.60
C ALA A 51 13.25 3.88 -11.71
N LYS A 52 13.28 2.69 -12.33
CA LYS A 52 13.52 1.42 -11.63
C LYS A 52 14.95 1.30 -11.13
N GLU A 53 15.94 1.68 -11.94
CA GLU A 53 17.36 1.66 -11.56
C GLU A 53 17.67 2.65 -10.44
N ASN A 54 17.01 3.81 -10.43
CA ASN A 54 17.24 4.89 -9.45
C ASN A 54 16.21 4.88 -8.29
N GLN A 55 15.43 3.81 -8.13
CA GLN A 55 14.34 3.77 -7.15
C GLN A 55 14.82 4.01 -5.71
N GLU A 56 16.02 3.54 -5.36
CA GLU A 56 16.56 3.65 -4.00
C GLU A 56 16.91 5.11 -3.67
N GLU A 57 17.56 5.81 -4.60
CA GLU A 57 17.87 7.24 -4.50
C GLU A 57 16.60 8.08 -4.46
N LEU A 58 15.65 7.80 -5.35
CA LEU A 58 14.38 8.50 -5.43
C LEU A 58 13.54 8.36 -4.14
N MET A 59 13.72 7.25 -3.41
CA MET A 59 13.00 6.95 -2.18
C MET A 59 13.81 7.24 -0.91
N GLU A 60 15.06 7.71 -1.00
CA GLU A 60 15.97 7.85 0.15
C GLU A 60 15.40 8.72 1.28
N ASN A 61 14.81 9.86 0.91
CA ASN A 61 14.24 10.83 1.86
C ASN A 61 12.76 10.57 2.17
N HIS A 62 12.21 9.43 1.73
CA HIS A 62 10.81 9.13 1.91
C HIS A 62 10.48 8.88 3.38
N LYS A 63 9.55 9.68 3.91
CA LYS A 63 8.94 9.45 5.22
C LYS A 63 7.58 8.80 5.01
N PRO A 64 7.27 7.68 5.69
CA PRO A 64 5.99 7.02 5.53
C PRO A 64 4.85 7.96 5.93
N VAL A 65 3.98 8.28 4.97
CA VAL A 65 2.78 9.07 5.25
C VAL A 65 1.75 8.15 5.88
N VAL A 66 1.53 8.30 7.18
CA VAL A 66 0.44 7.61 7.88
C VAL A 66 -0.86 8.34 7.56
N THR A 67 -1.55 7.92 6.49
CA THR A 67 -2.95 8.30 6.29
C THR A 67 -3.81 7.50 7.26
N VAL A 68 -4.57 8.21 8.10
CA VAL A 68 -5.39 7.68 9.22
C VAL A 68 -6.49 6.69 8.79
N ALA A 69 -6.64 6.43 7.49
CA ALA A 69 -7.71 5.63 6.91
C ALA A 69 -7.36 4.16 6.58
N ASN A 70 -6.11 3.69 6.78
CA ASN A 70 -5.75 2.35 6.31
C ASN A 70 -4.86 1.53 7.28
N ILE A 71 -5.33 1.34 8.51
CA ILE A 71 -4.85 0.25 9.39
C ILE A 71 -5.61 -1.03 9.05
N SER A 72 -5.37 -1.57 7.86
CA SER A 72 -5.59 -3.00 7.57
C SER A 72 -4.96 -3.35 6.23
N SER A 73 -4.38 -4.54 6.15
CA SER A 73 -3.58 -5.10 5.05
C SER A 73 -2.15 -4.59 4.90
N SER A 74 -1.30 -5.25 5.71
CA SER A 74 -0.18 -6.08 5.26
C SER A 74 0.77 -5.51 4.21
N ASN A 75 1.98 -5.17 4.65
CA ASN A 75 3.19 -5.64 3.99
C ASN A 75 4.20 -6.03 5.06
N GLU A 76 4.04 -7.24 5.62
CA GLU A 76 5.17 -7.98 6.14
C GLU A 76 5.98 -8.47 4.94
N MET A 77 7.02 -7.74 4.56
CA MET A 77 8.27 -8.31 4.08
C MET A 77 9.31 -7.20 4.03
N LEU A 78 10.46 -7.49 4.64
CA LEU A 78 11.64 -6.63 4.85
C LEU A 78 11.53 -5.65 6.02
N THR A 79 11.70 -6.18 7.23
CA THR A 79 12.76 -5.75 8.19
C THR A 79 12.64 -6.55 9.49
N THR A 80 12.87 -7.86 9.41
CA THR A 80 13.30 -8.58 10.61
C THR A 80 14.71 -8.10 10.92
N ARG A 81 14.85 -7.24 11.95
CA ARG A 81 15.92 -7.32 12.97
C ARG A 81 15.84 -6.19 13.99
N LEU A 82 15.74 -6.62 15.25
CA LEU A 82 16.11 -5.94 16.51
C LEU A 82 15.05 -5.07 17.21
N ALA A 83 14.16 -5.72 17.98
CA ALA A 83 13.90 -5.30 19.37
C ALA A 83 13.24 -6.45 20.14
N ALA A 84 14.01 -7.06 21.03
CA ALA A 84 13.57 -8.13 21.92
C ALA A 84 12.41 -7.68 22.84
N LYS A 85 11.27 -8.37 22.77
CA LYS A 85 10.29 -8.42 23.86
C LYS A 85 10.02 -9.87 24.23
N LYS A 86 10.27 -10.16 25.50
CA LYS A 86 10.11 -11.45 26.18
C LYS A 86 8.76 -12.11 25.87
N ASP A 87 8.79 -13.27 25.26
CA ASP A 87 7.63 -14.16 25.10
C ASP A 87 7.25 -14.79 26.44
N LYS A 88 6.19 -14.29 27.07
CA LYS A 88 5.40 -15.13 27.98
C LYS A 88 4.67 -16.14 27.09
N LYS A 89 5.18 -17.38 27.04
CA LYS A 89 4.47 -18.50 26.43
C LYS A 89 3.16 -18.71 27.20
N GLU A 90 2.09 -18.12 26.69
CA GLU A 90 0.73 -18.35 27.16
C GLU A 90 0.40 -19.83 26.89
N HIS A 91 0.45 -20.65 27.94
CA HIS A 91 0.07 -22.06 27.84
C HIS A 91 -1.45 -22.14 27.67
N LEU A 92 -1.91 -22.06 26.42
CA LEU A 92 -3.31 -22.30 26.08
C LEU A 92 -3.71 -23.70 26.54
N THR A 93 -4.83 -23.77 27.28
CA THR A 93 -5.43 -25.03 27.71
C THR A 93 -5.82 -25.89 26.50
N LYS A 94 -5.88 -27.22 26.70
CA LYS A 94 -6.27 -28.19 25.64
C LYS A 94 -7.60 -27.81 24.97
N ALA A 95 -8.56 -27.29 25.75
CA ALA A 95 -9.84 -26.81 25.25
C ALA A 95 -9.72 -25.56 24.36
N GLN A 96 -8.89 -24.58 24.74
CA GLN A 96 -8.62 -23.39 23.93
C GLN A 96 -7.94 -23.75 22.60
N LYS A 97 -6.96 -24.68 22.63
CA LYS A 97 -6.31 -25.19 21.41
C LYS A 97 -7.31 -25.88 20.48
N ARG A 98 -8.20 -26.72 21.02
CA ARG A 98 -9.25 -27.40 20.23
C ARG A 98 -10.20 -26.41 19.55
N ARG A 99 -10.63 -25.35 20.24
CA ARG A 99 -11.49 -24.30 19.67
C ARG A 99 -10.85 -23.54 18.51
N LEU A 100 -9.54 -23.28 18.60
CA LEU A 100 -8.81 -22.59 17.53
C LEU A 100 -8.68 -23.45 16.28
N ILE A 101 -8.43 -24.76 16.46
CA ILE A 101 -8.32 -25.71 15.35
C ILE A 101 -9.68 -25.94 14.70
N SER A 102 -10.77 -26.09 15.47
CA SER A 102 -12.11 -26.28 14.90
C SER A 102 -12.61 -25.07 14.11
N LYS A 103 -12.02 -23.89 14.31
CA LYS A 103 -12.42 -22.65 13.65
C LYS A 103 -11.76 -22.48 12.27
N LYS A 104 -10.65 -23.17 12.00
CA LYS A 104 -9.85 -23.01 10.79
C LYS A 104 -9.86 -24.30 9.97
N ASP A 105 -9.91 -24.18 8.64
CA ASP A 105 -9.78 -25.30 7.70
C ASP A 105 -8.34 -25.88 7.77
N ASN A 106 -8.10 -27.00 7.09
CA ASN A 106 -6.80 -27.71 7.04
C ASN A 106 -5.64 -26.83 6.51
N ARG A 107 -5.95 -25.66 5.92
CA ARG A 107 -5.00 -24.65 5.46
C ARG A 107 -4.79 -23.49 6.46
N GLY A 108 -5.42 -23.53 7.63
CA GLY A 108 -5.35 -22.46 8.62
C GLY A 108 -6.24 -21.24 8.32
N GLU A 109 -7.05 -21.31 7.26
CA GLU A 109 -7.95 -20.23 6.82
C GLU A 109 -9.35 -20.41 7.40
N LEU A 110 -10.07 -19.30 7.60
CA LEU A 110 -11.49 -19.32 7.93
C LEU A 110 -12.28 -19.66 6.66
N PRO A 111 -13.41 -20.40 6.77
CA PRO A 111 -14.22 -20.74 5.60
C PRO A 111 -14.65 -19.47 4.84
N ARG A 112 -14.62 -19.54 3.51
CA ARG A 112 -15.15 -18.47 2.64
C ARG A 112 -16.57 -18.13 3.09
N GLY A 113 -16.87 -16.85 3.27
CA GLY A 113 -18.15 -16.37 3.76
C GLY A 113 -18.29 -16.28 5.29
N TRP A 114 -17.25 -16.60 6.08
CA TRP A 114 -17.29 -16.43 7.55
C TRP A 114 -17.58 -14.97 7.99
N ASN A 115 -17.22 -13.99 7.17
CA ASN A 115 -17.40 -12.57 7.41
C ASN A 115 -18.36 -11.90 6.41
N TRP A 116 -19.41 -12.61 5.95
CA TRP A 116 -20.41 -11.99 5.08
C TRP A 116 -21.02 -10.74 5.77
N VAL A 117 -20.90 -9.60 5.12
CA VAL A 117 -21.50 -8.34 5.56
C VAL A 117 -22.80 -8.15 4.77
N ASP A 118 -23.91 -7.98 5.48
CA ASP A 118 -25.19 -7.66 4.85
C ASP A 118 -25.14 -6.22 4.30
N VAL A 119 -25.21 -6.10 2.98
CA VAL A 119 -25.15 -4.82 2.25
C VAL A 119 -26.36 -3.93 2.62
N ILE A 120 -27.49 -4.52 3.01
CA ILE A 120 -28.71 -3.79 3.42
C ILE A 120 -28.52 -3.15 4.81
N LYS A 121 -27.62 -3.68 5.64
CA LYS A 121 -27.36 -3.15 6.98
C LYS A 121 -26.42 -1.94 6.97
N LEU A 122 -25.63 -1.76 5.91
CA LEU A 122 -24.68 -0.65 5.77
C LEU A 122 -25.37 0.68 5.39
N SER A 123 -26.50 0.63 4.68
CA SER A 123 -27.25 1.82 4.28
C SER A 123 -28.08 2.45 5.42
N LYS A 124 -28.17 1.80 6.58
CA LYS A 124 -29.02 2.25 7.70
C LYS A 124 -28.30 3.08 8.78
N SER A 125 -26.99 3.31 8.66
CA SER A 125 -26.23 4.15 9.61
C SER A 125 -25.97 5.58 9.11
N GLY A 126 -26.67 6.05 8.07
CA GLY A 126 -26.45 7.35 7.43
C GLY A 126 -27.62 8.34 7.45
N GLY A 127 -28.59 8.18 8.36
CA GLY A 127 -29.70 9.12 8.50
C GLY A 127 -30.09 9.29 9.97
N ARG A 128 -29.53 10.30 10.62
CA ARG A 128 -30.15 10.91 11.81
C ARG A 128 -30.77 12.21 11.31
N ASP A 129 -32.09 12.25 11.36
CA ASP A 129 -32.90 13.42 11.06
C ASP A 129 -32.58 14.53 12.09
N ASP A 130 -32.21 15.71 11.61
CA ASP A 130 -32.23 16.95 12.39
C ASP A 130 -33.57 17.65 12.11
N GLU A 131 -34.54 17.44 13.00
CA GLU A 131 -35.73 18.30 13.14
C GLU A 131 -35.55 19.12 14.43
N ALA A 132 -35.30 20.41 14.27
CA ALA A 132 -35.51 21.47 15.27
C ALA A 132 -35.48 22.85 14.59
#